data_AF-A0A6A0ATV7-F1
#
_entry.id   AF-A0A6A0ATV7-F1
#
_cell.length_a   1.000
_cell.length_b   1.000
_cell.length_c   1.000
_cell.angle_alpha   90.00
_cell.angle_beta   90.00
_cell.angle_gamma   90.00
#
_symmetry.space_group_name_H-M   'P 1'
#
loop_
_entity.id
_entity.type
_entity.pdbx_description
1 polymer ?
#
loop_
_entity_poly.entity_id
_entity_poly.type
_entity_poly.pdbx_seq_one_letter_code
_entity_poly.pdbx_strand_id
1 'polypeptide(L)'
;MTRPAPAGSDRRSLRLPRLRGPAWTATLTWKAAVFITVMCCALAALLGALVHVSVTRQTVDQAREKALSKLAAVTDAYEAGESADGSPAVDPPGLPAGLRELALGGQRGTMVSDVEGRPTMWAAGPADGRVLAVRIDYTLSAQTIVGLDRAIVGSSALAIGATLLAGAFSVTRVTRRLHLTAQVARRIGAGDLDARVNDPRTRDPSRGQDEVATVSGALDTMAATLQDKLLSEQRFTADVAHELRTPLTGLSAAAELLPPGRPAELVRDRVRRMRALTEDLLEISRLDAGRETVDLDVHDLAPLAERVVRMAGAGGSETELTVVRGACVETDKRRLERVLGNLIGNAHRHGAQPVVVSVDGPVVSVRDHGAGYPRYLLEHGPQRFRTESGGRGHGLGLTIAVGQAAVLGAELEFADAPDGGALARLTLPEYAPLAGRPDGTAPASGPGTPTAPATGGDQSTDMPHTMSPDRRT
;
A
#
# COMPACT_ATOMS: atom_id res chain seq x y z
N MET A 1 -76.39 -21.09 28.78
CA MET A 1 -75.79 -22.07 29.71
C MET A 1 -74.55 -22.64 29.04
N THR A 2 -73.36 -22.14 29.42
CA THR A 2 -72.28 -22.90 30.14
C THR A 2 -71.59 -23.94 29.24
N ARG A 3 -70.29 -23.88 28.91
CA ARG A 3 -69.08 -23.50 29.68
C ARG A 3 -67.90 -23.20 28.70
N PRO A 4 -66.83 -22.52 29.13
CA PRO A 4 -65.76 -22.00 28.27
C PRO A 4 -64.61 -23.01 28.04
N ALA A 5 -63.93 -22.89 26.90
CA ALA A 5 -62.68 -23.59 26.58
C ALA A 5 -61.47 -22.92 27.27
N PRO A 6 -60.43 -23.67 27.67
CA PRO A 6 -59.41 -23.19 28.58
C PRO A 6 -58.32 -22.35 27.90
N ALA A 7 -57.89 -21.35 28.68
CA ALA A 7 -56.69 -20.51 28.62
C ALA A 7 -55.61 -20.91 27.60
N GLY A 8 -55.41 -20.03 26.61
CA GLY A 8 -54.16 -19.94 25.86
C GLY A 8 -53.02 -19.64 26.83
N SER A 9 -52.05 -20.54 26.90
CA SER A 9 -50.81 -20.31 27.63
C SER A 9 -50.02 -19.22 26.92
N ASP A 10 -50.05 -18.02 27.50
CA ASP A 10 -49.24 -16.88 27.10
C ASP A 10 -47.77 -17.18 27.44
N ARG A 11 -47.10 -17.99 26.60
CA ARG A 11 -45.64 -18.16 26.64
C ARG A 11 -45.01 -16.87 26.12
N ARG A 12 -44.93 -15.87 26.99
CA ARG A 12 -43.95 -14.77 26.86
C ARG A 12 -42.56 -15.39 26.84
N SER A 13 -42.08 -15.73 25.65
CA SER A 13 -40.67 -16.01 25.43
C SER A 13 -39.90 -14.72 25.70
N LEU A 14 -39.36 -14.59 26.91
CA LEU A 14 -38.32 -13.63 27.25
C LEU A 14 -37.15 -13.90 26.30
N ARG A 15 -37.12 -13.18 25.17
CA ARG A 15 -35.96 -13.13 24.29
C ARG A 15 -34.87 -12.41 25.08
N LEU A 16 -34.01 -13.18 25.72
CA LEU A 16 -32.74 -12.69 26.26
C LEU A 16 -32.03 -11.89 25.16
N PRO A 17 -31.50 -10.70 25.47
CA PRO A 17 -30.74 -9.93 24.50
C PRO A 17 -29.53 -10.78 24.10
N ARG A 18 -29.49 -11.18 22.82
CA ARG A 18 -28.28 -11.78 22.24
C ARG A 18 -27.19 -10.72 22.32
N LEU A 19 -26.29 -10.88 23.29
CA LEU A 19 -25.03 -10.15 23.35
C LEU A 19 -24.33 -10.35 22.01
N ARG A 20 -24.43 -9.37 21.12
CA ARG A 20 -23.64 -9.30 19.90
C ARG A 20 -22.20 -9.06 20.35
N GLY A 21 -21.36 -10.09 20.23
CA GLY A 21 -19.92 -9.96 20.46
C GLY A 21 -19.32 -8.84 19.59
N PRO A 22 -18.24 -8.20 20.05
CA PRO A 22 -17.65 -7.05 19.38
C PRO A 22 -17.24 -7.41 17.95
N ALA A 23 -17.56 -6.55 17.00
CA ALA A 23 -17.27 -6.73 15.59
C ALA A 23 -15.76 -6.96 15.37
N TRP A 24 -15.44 -8.11 14.78
CA TRP A 24 -14.10 -8.67 14.61
C TRP A 24 -13.37 -8.02 13.41
N THR A 25 -13.14 -6.71 13.47
CA THR A 25 -12.34 -5.98 12.46
C THR A 25 -10.86 -5.83 12.86
N ALA A 26 -10.44 -6.43 13.98
CA ALA A 26 -9.07 -6.36 14.44
C ALA A 26 -8.13 -7.16 13.52
N THR A 27 -7.00 -6.54 13.13
CA THR A 27 -5.93 -7.17 12.35
C THR A 27 -5.43 -8.45 13.03
N LEU A 28 -4.90 -9.42 12.25
CA LEU A 28 -4.37 -10.71 12.78
C LEU A 28 -3.41 -10.51 13.96
N THR A 29 -2.72 -9.38 13.96
CA THR A 29 -1.78 -8.93 14.99
C THR A 29 -2.42 -8.61 16.33
N TRP A 30 -3.58 -7.95 16.34
CA TRP A 30 -4.35 -7.73 17.56
C TRP A 30 -4.84 -9.06 18.13
N LYS A 31 -5.24 -10.00 17.25
CA LYS A 31 -5.69 -11.34 17.66
C LYS A 31 -4.56 -12.15 18.30
N ALA A 32 -3.37 -12.15 17.71
CA ALA A 32 -2.19 -12.85 18.26
C ALA A 32 -1.74 -12.24 19.60
N ALA A 33 -1.69 -10.90 19.71
CA ALA A 33 -1.32 -10.23 20.95
C ALA A 33 -2.34 -10.52 22.07
N VAL A 34 -3.63 -10.42 21.77
CA VAL A 34 -4.70 -10.77 22.72
C VAL A 34 -4.60 -12.24 23.11
N PHE A 35 -4.37 -13.15 22.17
CA PHE A 35 -4.23 -14.57 22.46
C PHE A 35 -3.06 -14.88 23.40
N ILE A 36 -1.87 -14.35 23.12
CA ILE A 36 -0.68 -14.54 23.97
C ILE A 36 -0.94 -13.95 25.36
N THR A 37 -1.55 -12.77 25.43
CA THR A 37 -1.88 -12.11 26.71
C THR A 37 -2.83 -12.96 27.53
N VAL A 38 -3.92 -13.42 26.92
CA VAL A 38 -4.92 -14.27 27.58
C VAL A 38 -4.28 -15.57 28.04
N MET A 39 -3.41 -16.18 27.23
CA MET A 39 -2.70 -17.40 27.57
C MET A 39 -1.73 -17.19 28.74
N CYS A 40 -0.95 -16.11 28.75
CA CYS A 40 -0.06 -15.76 29.86
C CYS A 40 -0.83 -15.47 31.16
N CYS A 41 -1.92 -14.72 31.09
CA CYS A 41 -2.78 -14.45 32.24
C CYS A 41 -3.41 -15.74 32.80
N ALA A 42 -3.92 -16.61 31.92
CA ALA A 42 -4.50 -17.88 32.31
C ALA A 42 -3.47 -18.81 32.95
N LEU A 43 -2.26 -18.90 32.39
CA LEU A 43 -1.17 -19.70 32.94
C LEU A 43 -0.71 -19.19 34.32
N ALA A 44 -0.56 -17.87 34.47
CA ALA A 44 -0.19 -17.26 35.74
C ALA A 44 -1.24 -17.50 36.83
N ALA A 45 -2.53 -17.36 36.50
CA ALA A 45 -3.63 -17.62 37.42
C ALA A 45 -3.67 -19.11 37.85
N LEU A 46 -3.48 -20.02 36.89
CA LEU A 46 -3.47 -21.46 37.16
C LEU A 46 -2.30 -21.87 38.06
N LEU A 47 -1.09 -21.39 37.75
CA LEU A 47 0.10 -21.68 38.56
C LEU A 47 -0.01 -21.05 39.96
N GLY A 48 -0.48 -19.80 40.06
CA GLY A 48 -0.68 -19.14 41.34
C GLY A 48 -1.67 -19.87 42.24
N ALA A 49 -2.82 -20.30 41.69
CA ALA A 49 -3.81 -21.09 42.41
C ALA A 49 -3.26 -22.46 42.85
N LEU A 50 -2.51 -23.14 41.97
CA LEU A 50 -1.89 -24.42 42.28
C LEU A 50 -0.88 -24.29 43.43
N VAL A 51 0.00 -23.28 43.38
CA VAL A 51 1.00 -23.04 44.43
C VAL A 51 0.31 -22.68 45.75
N HIS A 52 -0.69 -21.79 45.73
CA HIS A 52 -1.43 -21.41 46.92
C HIS A 52 -2.09 -22.63 47.60
N VAL A 53 -2.81 -23.46 46.83
CA VAL A 53 -3.47 -24.65 47.36
C VAL A 53 -2.45 -25.68 47.87
N SER A 54 -1.36 -25.89 47.15
CA SER A 54 -0.31 -26.83 47.53
C SER A 54 0.37 -26.43 48.85
N VAL A 55 0.80 -25.17 48.96
CA VAL A 55 1.50 -24.65 50.15
C VAL A 55 0.55 -24.57 51.35
N THR A 56 -0.71 -24.20 51.14
CA THR A 56 -1.71 -24.17 52.22
C THR A 56 -1.99 -25.58 52.77
N ARG A 57 -2.11 -26.59 51.90
CA ARG A 57 -2.28 -27.98 52.35
C ARG A 57 -1.05 -28.47 53.11
N GLN A 58 0.15 -28.24 52.56
CA GLN A 58 1.40 -28.67 53.19
C GLN A 58 1.60 -28.02 54.58
N THR A 59 1.30 -26.73 54.72
CA THR A 59 1.45 -26.03 56.01
C THR A 59 0.44 -26.51 57.06
N VAL A 60 -0.81 -26.77 56.68
CA VAL A 60 -1.83 -27.35 57.58
C VAL A 60 -1.46 -28.78 57.98
N ASP A 61 -1.00 -29.60 57.04
CA ASP A 61 -0.59 -30.98 57.34
C ASP A 61 0.63 -31.02 58.27
N GLN A 62 1.62 -30.15 58.07
CA GLN A 62 2.75 -29.99 58.98
C GLN A 62 2.33 -29.52 60.37
N ALA A 63 1.38 -28.58 60.46
CA ALA A 63 0.85 -28.11 61.74
C ALA A 63 0.11 -29.25 62.46
N ARG A 64 -0.70 -30.03 61.72
CA ARG A 64 -1.40 -31.21 62.21
C ARG A 64 -0.43 -32.25 62.77
N GLU A 65 0.61 -32.61 62.03
CA GLU A 65 1.60 -33.60 62.44
C GLU A 65 2.35 -33.16 63.70
N LYS A 66 2.75 -31.88 63.77
CA LYS A 66 3.34 -31.28 64.99
C LYS A 66 2.39 -31.28 66.18
N ALA A 67 1.10 -31.01 65.96
CA ALA A 67 0.11 -31.01 67.04
C ALA A 67 -0.15 -32.43 67.55
N LEU A 68 -0.24 -33.42 66.65
CA LEU A 68 -0.41 -34.83 67.01
C LEU A 68 0.81 -35.41 67.73
N SER A 69 2.03 -35.10 67.27
CA SER A 69 3.26 -35.56 67.95
C SER A 69 3.41 -34.94 69.33
N LYS A 70 3.08 -33.66 69.49
CA LYS A 70 3.04 -33.00 70.80
C LYS A 70 1.94 -33.61 71.69
N LEU A 71 0.76 -33.92 71.14
CA LEU A 71 -0.31 -34.58 71.90
C LEU A 71 0.15 -35.96 72.39
N ALA A 72 0.81 -36.75 71.55
CA ALA A 72 1.35 -38.05 71.92
C ALA A 72 2.35 -37.93 73.08
N ALA A 73 3.34 -37.03 72.97
CA ALA A 73 4.31 -36.80 74.04
C ALA A 73 3.67 -36.37 75.36
N VAL A 74 2.64 -35.51 75.32
CA VAL A 74 1.90 -35.08 76.53
C VAL A 74 1.03 -36.21 77.08
N THR A 75 0.50 -37.09 76.22
CA THR A 75 -0.26 -38.28 76.65
C THR A 75 0.66 -39.26 77.38
N ASP A 76 1.83 -39.56 76.81
CA ASP A 76 2.81 -40.49 77.39
C ASP A 76 3.30 -39.99 78.76
N ALA A 77 3.55 -38.68 78.89
CA ALA A 77 3.92 -38.06 80.17
C ALA A 77 2.80 -38.13 81.21
N TYR A 78 1.54 -37.92 80.79
CA TYR A 78 0.37 -38.03 81.66
C TYR A 78 0.17 -39.47 82.16
N GLU A 79 0.32 -40.47 81.29
CA GLU A 79 0.23 -41.89 81.64
C GLU A 79 1.38 -42.33 82.56
N ALA A 80 2.58 -41.76 82.42
CA ALA A 80 3.72 -41.99 83.30
C ALA A 80 3.59 -41.34 84.69
N GLY A 81 2.53 -40.55 84.93
CA GLY A 81 2.32 -39.82 86.19
C GLY A 81 3.25 -38.62 86.38
N GLU A 82 3.94 -38.20 85.32
CA GLU A 82 4.76 -36.99 85.35
C GLU A 82 3.85 -35.77 85.32
N SER A 83 4.02 -34.88 86.30
CA SER A 83 3.40 -33.55 86.22
C SER A 83 4.12 -32.78 85.12
N ALA A 84 3.54 -32.79 83.92
CA ALA A 84 4.04 -31.99 82.81
C ALA A 84 4.12 -30.53 83.25
N ASP A 85 5.33 -30.01 83.41
CA ASP A 85 5.62 -28.65 83.85
C ASP A 85 4.79 -27.64 83.03
N GLY A 86 3.79 -27.02 83.68
CA GLY A 86 3.20 -25.75 83.26
C GLY A 86 2.25 -25.73 82.05
N SER A 87 1.53 -26.80 81.70
CA SER A 87 0.42 -26.72 80.72
C SER A 87 -0.88 -27.30 81.26
N PRO A 88 -2.03 -26.60 81.17
CA PRO A 88 -3.35 -27.19 81.42
C PRO A 88 -3.69 -28.09 80.22
N ALA A 89 -3.04 -29.25 80.13
CA ALA A 89 -3.26 -30.21 79.07
C ALA A 89 -4.62 -30.90 79.21
N VAL A 90 -5.14 -30.96 80.43
CA VAL A 90 -6.44 -31.55 80.77
C VAL A 90 -7.52 -30.46 80.72
N ASP A 91 -8.49 -30.64 79.82
CA ASP A 91 -9.61 -29.73 79.57
C ASP A 91 -9.24 -28.23 79.46
N PRO A 92 -8.36 -27.84 78.51
CA PRO A 92 -7.98 -26.45 78.34
C PRO A 92 -9.19 -25.57 77.98
N PRO A 93 -9.28 -24.35 78.54
CA PRO A 93 -10.29 -23.38 78.14
C PRO A 93 -10.11 -22.99 76.67
N GLY A 94 -11.21 -22.94 75.91
CA GLY A 94 -11.19 -22.61 74.48
C GLY A 94 -11.01 -23.80 73.53
N LEU A 95 -10.98 -25.05 74.03
CA LEU A 95 -10.99 -26.24 73.18
C LEU A 95 -12.28 -26.29 72.32
N PRO A 96 -12.18 -26.43 70.98
CA PRO A 96 -13.34 -26.51 70.09
C PRO A 96 -14.29 -27.66 70.45
N ALA A 97 -15.60 -27.39 70.43
CA ALA A 97 -16.62 -28.34 70.88
C ALA A 97 -16.56 -29.68 70.12
N GLY A 98 -16.43 -29.64 68.79
CA GLY A 98 -16.33 -30.87 67.98
C GLY A 98 -15.08 -31.69 68.28
N LEU A 99 -13.98 -31.07 68.72
CA LEU A 99 -12.76 -31.78 69.09
C LEU A 99 -12.87 -32.39 70.49
N ARG A 100 -13.56 -31.70 71.41
CA ARG A 100 -13.88 -32.20 72.75
C ARG A 100 -14.78 -33.43 72.68
N GLU A 101 -15.86 -33.37 71.90
CA GLU A 101 -16.78 -34.50 71.69
C GLU A 101 -16.06 -35.72 71.11
N LEU A 102 -15.19 -35.52 70.12
CA LEU A 102 -14.41 -36.58 69.50
C LEU A 102 -13.43 -37.23 70.49
N ALA A 103 -12.78 -36.44 71.34
CA ALA A 103 -11.89 -36.93 72.39
C ALA A 103 -12.62 -37.70 73.50
N LEU A 104 -13.78 -37.21 73.95
CA LEU A 104 -14.64 -37.92 74.92
C LEU A 104 -15.21 -39.23 74.34
N GLY A 105 -15.41 -39.29 73.02
CA GLY A 105 -15.76 -40.51 72.28
C GLY A 105 -14.60 -41.51 72.12
N GLY A 106 -13.43 -41.26 72.71
CA GLY A 106 -12.28 -42.16 72.68
C GLY A 106 -11.40 -42.04 71.44
N GLN A 107 -11.61 -41.03 70.59
CA GLN A 107 -10.83 -40.83 69.36
C GLN A 107 -9.85 -39.67 69.50
N ARG A 108 -8.77 -39.70 68.70
CA ARG A 108 -7.84 -38.56 68.55
C ARG A 108 -8.20 -37.77 67.30
N GLY A 109 -8.11 -36.45 67.36
CA GLY A 109 -8.43 -35.58 66.23
C GLY A 109 -7.62 -34.30 66.21
N THR A 110 -7.73 -33.56 65.09
CA THR A 110 -7.17 -32.21 64.96
C THR A 110 -8.18 -31.24 64.37
N MET A 111 -8.12 -29.96 64.76
CA MET A 111 -8.99 -28.92 64.22
C MET A 111 -8.25 -27.58 64.14
N VAL A 112 -8.37 -26.91 62.99
CA VAL A 112 -7.87 -25.54 62.83
C VAL A 112 -8.90 -24.59 63.45
N SER A 113 -8.45 -23.70 64.32
CA SER A 113 -9.28 -22.66 64.92
C SER A 113 -8.51 -21.35 64.96
N ASP A 114 -9.23 -20.24 65.07
CA ASP A 114 -8.66 -18.98 65.49
C ASP A 114 -8.71 -18.89 67.02
N VAL A 115 -7.59 -18.52 67.65
CA VAL A 115 -7.52 -18.25 69.09
C VAL A 115 -6.88 -16.89 69.26
N GLU A 116 -7.63 -15.92 69.77
CA GLU A 116 -7.17 -14.53 69.98
C GLU A 116 -6.61 -13.86 68.70
N GLY A 117 -7.20 -14.14 67.53
CA GLY A 117 -6.75 -13.63 66.23
C GLY A 117 -5.54 -14.36 65.65
N ARG A 118 -5.16 -15.51 66.24
CA ARG A 118 -4.03 -16.32 65.79
C ARG A 118 -4.50 -17.67 65.24
N PRO A 119 -4.18 -18.01 63.99
CA PRO A 119 -4.43 -19.33 63.45
C PRO A 119 -3.69 -20.40 64.26
N THR A 120 -4.45 -21.31 64.84
CA THR A 120 -4.00 -22.29 65.82
C THR A 120 -4.49 -23.69 65.44
N MET A 121 -3.57 -24.65 65.43
CA MET A 121 -3.88 -26.06 65.23
C MET A 121 -4.08 -26.72 66.60
N TRP A 122 -5.30 -27.19 66.86
CA TRP A 122 -5.62 -27.98 68.04
C TRP A 122 -5.46 -29.48 67.73
N ALA A 123 -4.94 -30.23 68.69
CA ALA A 123 -5.02 -31.68 68.71
C ALA A 123 -5.56 -32.12 70.08
N ALA A 124 -6.50 -33.06 70.10
CA ALA A 124 -7.04 -33.61 71.33
C ALA A 124 -7.22 -35.12 71.27
N GLY A 125 -7.20 -35.75 72.44
CA GLY A 125 -7.38 -37.19 72.63
C GLY A 125 -7.90 -37.53 74.03
N PRO A 126 -8.34 -38.78 74.25
CA PRO A 126 -8.84 -39.24 75.53
C PRO A 126 -7.72 -39.39 76.57
N ALA A 127 -8.01 -39.10 77.84
CA ALA A 127 -7.16 -39.39 78.98
C ALA A 127 -8.02 -39.66 80.24
N ASP A 128 -8.21 -40.93 80.61
CA ASP A 128 -8.93 -41.39 81.82
C ASP A 128 -10.24 -40.62 82.15
N GLY A 129 -11.15 -40.58 81.18
CA GLY A 129 -12.45 -39.91 81.32
C GLY A 129 -12.41 -38.38 81.20
N ARG A 130 -11.24 -37.80 80.90
CA ARG A 130 -11.03 -36.38 80.59
C ARG A 130 -10.46 -36.21 79.18
N VAL A 131 -10.41 -34.97 78.70
CA VAL A 131 -9.82 -34.63 77.40
C VAL A 131 -8.44 -34.04 77.59
N LEU A 132 -7.45 -34.65 76.94
CA LEU A 132 -6.13 -34.07 76.79
C LEU A 132 -6.08 -33.27 75.48
N ALA A 133 -5.64 -32.03 75.52
CA ALA A 133 -5.50 -31.23 74.32
C ALA A 133 -4.26 -30.32 74.33
N VAL A 134 -3.70 -30.15 73.14
CA VAL A 134 -2.57 -29.27 72.86
C VAL A 134 -2.92 -28.32 71.73
N ARG A 135 -2.28 -27.16 71.73
CA ARG A 135 -2.41 -26.15 70.69
C ARG A 135 -1.05 -25.76 70.12
N ILE A 136 -0.99 -25.59 68.81
CA ILE A 136 0.19 -25.09 68.08
C ILE A 136 -0.21 -23.81 67.35
N ASP A 137 0.43 -22.69 67.71
CA ASP A 137 0.35 -21.44 66.96
C ASP A 137 1.17 -21.60 65.66
N TYR A 138 0.53 -21.41 64.51
CA TYR A 138 1.20 -21.45 63.19
C TYR A 138 1.10 -20.12 62.43
N THR A 139 0.91 -19.00 63.14
CA THR A 139 0.90 -17.62 62.62
C THR A 139 2.05 -17.31 61.66
N LEU A 140 3.29 -17.70 62.02
CA LEU A 140 4.47 -17.50 61.16
C LEU A 140 4.32 -18.23 59.81
N SER A 141 3.81 -19.46 59.82
CA SER A 141 3.56 -20.21 58.58
C SER A 141 2.42 -19.59 57.77
N ALA A 142 1.35 -19.14 58.42
CA ALA A 142 0.23 -18.45 57.77
C ALA A 142 0.65 -17.11 57.13
N GLN A 143 1.49 -16.32 57.79
CA GLN A 143 2.05 -15.08 57.24
C GLN A 143 2.98 -15.36 56.05
N THR A 144 3.71 -16.48 56.09
CA THR A 144 4.57 -16.92 54.97
C THR A 144 3.75 -17.17 53.70
N ILE A 145 2.55 -17.77 53.82
CA ILE A 145 1.62 -17.99 52.69
C ILE A 145 1.21 -16.66 52.07
N VAL A 146 0.80 -15.68 52.89
CA VAL A 146 0.38 -14.35 52.40
C VAL A 146 1.53 -13.60 51.72
N GLY A 147 2.75 -13.72 52.25
CA GLY A 147 3.96 -13.18 51.62
C GLY A 147 4.23 -13.81 50.26
N LEU A 148 4.11 -15.13 50.16
CA LEU A 148 4.25 -15.88 48.92
C LEU A 148 3.19 -15.48 47.88
N ASP A 149 1.92 -15.37 48.29
CA ASP A 149 0.83 -14.94 47.41
C ASP A 149 1.10 -13.55 46.81
N ARG A 150 1.53 -12.59 47.64
CA ARG A 150 1.89 -11.24 47.17
C ARG A 150 3.08 -11.28 46.19
N ALA A 151 4.09 -12.09 46.48
CA ALA A 151 5.25 -12.25 45.60
C ALA A 151 4.85 -12.88 44.26
N ILE A 152 3.97 -13.88 44.26
CA ILE A 152 3.42 -14.52 43.05
C ILE A 152 2.63 -13.51 42.23
N VAL A 153 1.72 -12.75 42.85
CA VAL A 153 0.91 -11.74 42.14
C VAL A 153 1.79 -10.64 41.56
N GLY A 154 2.75 -10.12 42.34
CA GLY A 154 3.66 -9.06 41.89
C GLY A 154 4.55 -9.50 40.73
N SER A 155 5.17 -10.69 40.84
CA SER A 155 6.01 -11.26 39.78
C SER A 155 5.21 -11.60 38.52
N SER A 156 3.98 -12.13 38.67
CA SER A 156 3.09 -12.42 37.54
C SER A 156 2.66 -11.15 36.81
N ALA A 157 2.29 -10.10 37.53
CA ALA A 157 1.90 -8.82 36.94
C ALA A 157 3.06 -8.18 36.15
N LEU A 158 4.28 -8.21 36.72
CA LEU A 158 5.49 -7.76 36.04
C LEU A 158 5.78 -8.56 34.77
N ALA A 159 5.70 -9.90 34.84
CA ALA A 159 5.93 -10.76 33.70
C ALA A 159 4.92 -10.49 32.56
N ILE A 160 3.62 -10.40 32.89
CA ILE A 160 2.57 -10.09 31.92
C ILE A 160 2.80 -8.72 31.28
N GLY A 161 3.14 -7.69 32.08
CA GLY A 161 3.43 -6.35 31.58
C GLY A 161 4.63 -6.34 30.62
N ALA A 162 5.71 -7.02 30.98
CA ALA A 162 6.89 -7.14 30.12
C ALA A 162 6.59 -7.87 28.81
N THR A 163 5.85 -8.98 28.85
CA THR A 163 5.43 -9.72 27.66
C THR A 163 4.52 -8.89 26.75
N LEU A 164 3.58 -8.14 27.32
CA LEU A 164 2.70 -7.24 26.58
C LEU A 164 3.48 -6.15 25.85
N LEU A 165 4.41 -5.49 26.55
CA LEU A 165 5.25 -4.44 25.95
C LEU A 165 6.15 -4.98 24.85
N ALA A 166 6.84 -6.09 25.10
CA ALA A 166 7.69 -6.74 24.10
C ALA A 166 6.89 -7.22 22.89
N GLY A 167 5.72 -7.81 23.12
CA GLY A 167 4.79 -8.25 22.08
C GLY A 167 4.28 -7.09 21.23
N ALA A 168 3.77 -6.02 21.87
CA ALA A 168 3.29 -4.82 21.18
C ALA A 168 4.40 -4.17 20.34
N PHE A 169 5.61 -4.03 20.88
CA PHE A 169 6.76 -3.49 20.14
C PHE A 169 7.14 -4.35 18.93
N SER A 170 7.21 -5.67 19.11
CA SER A 170 7.59 -6.60 18.04
C SER A 170 6.55 -6.61 16.91
N VAL A 171 5.27 -6.66 17.28
CA VAL A 171 4.14 -6.66 16.35
C VAL A 171 4.04 -5.35 15.58
N THR A 172 4.13 -4.20 16.26
CA THR A 172 4.06 -2.89 15.61
C THR A 172 5.21 -2.71 14.61
N ARG A 173 6.43 -3.15 14.96
CA ARG A 173 7.59 -3.09 14.07
C ARG A 173 7.39 -3.91 12.80
N VAL A 174 6.92 -5.15 12.90
CA VAL A 174 6.68 -6.04 11.74
C VAL A 174 5.53 -5.51 10.88
N THR A 175 4.41 -5.12 11.51
CA THR A 175 3.22 -4.61 10.80
C THR A 175 3.52 -3.36 10.00
N ARG A 176 4.31 -2.44 10.57
CA ARG A 176 4.71 -1.20 9.88
C ARG A 176 5.50 -1.51 8.60
N ARG A 177 6.44 -2.46 8.66
CA ARG A 177 7.22 -2.87 7.47
C ARG A 177 6.34 -3.52 6.40
N LEU A 178 5.46 -4.44 6.80
CA LEU A 178 4.50 -5.05 5.86
C LEU A 178 3.60 -4.03 5.18
N HIS A 179 3.15 -3.00 5.90
CA HIS A 179 2.31 -1.96 5.32
C HIS A 179 3.07 -1.09 4.30
N LEU A 180 4.35 -0.80 4.55
CA LEU A 180 5.22 -0.12 3.59
C LEU A 180 5.42 -0.97 2.32
N THR A 181 5.75 -2.26 2.47
CA THR A 181 5.87 -3.20 1.34
C THR A 181 4.58 -3.25 0.52
N ALA A 182 3.42 -3.30 1.18
CA ALA A 182 2.11 -3.31 0.52
C ALA A 182 1.78 -1.98 -0.20
N GLN A 183 2.19 -0.84 0.35
CA GLN A 183 2.03 0.46 -0.32
C GLN A 183 2.86 0.54 -1.59
N VAL A 184 4.12 0.08 -1.55
CA VAL A 184 4.99 0.02 -2.73
C VAL A 184 4.43 -0.95 -3.77
N ALA A 185 3.95 -2.12 -3.36
CA ALA A 185 3.31 -3.06 -4.28
C ALA A 185 2.10 -2.45 -5.00
N ARG A 186 1.27 -1.66 -4.31
CA ARG A 186 0.16 -0.93 -4.94
C ARG A 186 0.62 0.14 -5.91
N ARG A 187 1.71 0.86 -5.62
CA ARG A 187 2.31 1.84 -6.54
C ARG A 187 2.83 1.16 -7.81
N ILE A 188 3.57 0.06 -7.66
CA ILE A 188 4.02 -0.76 -8.80
C ILE A 188 2.82 -1.25 -9.62
N GLY A 189 1.78 -1.75 -8.96
CA GLY A 189 0.53 -2.17 -9.63
C GLY A 189 -0.22 -1.03 -10.33
N ALA A 190 -0.01 0.22 -9.92
CA ALA A 190 -0.55 1.42 -10.55
C ALA A 190 0.35 2.00 -11.66
N GLY A 191 1.47 1.35 -11.98
CA GLY A 191 2.39 1.74 -13.06
C GLY A 191 3.65 2.48 -12.62
N ASP A 192 3.82 2.76 -11.33
CA ASP A 192 5.06 3.36 -10.79
C ASP A 192 6.13 2.28 -10.60
N LEU A 193 6.79 1.93 -11.71
CA LEU A 193 7.82 0.89 -11.75
C LEU A 193 9.16 1.32 -11.17
N ASP A 194 9.32 2.58 -10.76
CA ASP A 194 10.51 3.05 -10.04
C ASP A 194 10.34 2.95 -8.51
N ALA A 195 9.13 2.69 -8.03
CA ALA A 195 8.88 2.47 -6.62
C ALA A 195 9.65 1.24 -6.09
N ARG A 196 10.35 1.42 -4.97
CA ARG A 196 11.12 0.36 -4.30
C ARG A 196 10.85 0.37 -2.81
N VAL A 197 10.81 -0.81 -2.20
CA VAL A 197 10.65 -0.98 -0.76
C VAL A 197 11.90 -0.55 -0.02
N ASN A 198 13.08 -0.86 -0.59
CA ASN A 198 14.36 -0.40 -0.06
C ASN A 198 14.58 -0.78 1.41
N ASP A 199 14.23 -2.03 1.77
CA ASP A 199 14.39 -2.49 3.15
C ASP A 199 15.88 -2.45 3.57
N PRO A 200 16.25 -1.80 4.68
CA PRO A 200 17.64 -1.76 5.13
C PRO A 200 18.30 -3.13 5.29
N ARG A 201 17.52 -4.19 5.54
CA ARG A 201 18.03 -5.56 5.65
C ARG A 201 18.30 -6.24 4.32
N THR A 202 17.72 -5.77 3.21
CA THR A 202 18.04 -6.30 1.88
C THR A 202 19.29 -5.66 1.28
N ARG A 203 19.70 -4.49 1.79
CA ARG A 203 20.91 -3.77 1.34
C ARG A 203 22.22 -4.28 1.93
N ASP A 204 22.16 -4.95 3.07
CA ASP A 204 23.34 -5.42 3.80
C ASP A 204 23.32 -6.96 3.89
N PRO A 205 24.11 -7.67 3.06
CA PRO A 205 24.17 -9.12 3.04
C PRO A 205 24.65 -9.73 4.38
N SER A 206 25.28 -8.94 5.25
CA SER A 206 25.76 -9.39 6.56
C SER A 206 24.65 -9.48 7.61
N ARG A 207 23.48 -8.90 7.33
CA ARG A 207 22.32 -8.96 8.23
C ARG A 207 21.41 -10.13 7.88
N GLY A 208 21.02 -10.90 8.89
CA GLY A 208 20.00 -11.93 8.76
C GLY A 208 18.70 -11.35 8.19
N GLN A 209 18.22 -11.98 7.11
CA GLN A 209 16.97 -11.60 6.47
C GLN A 209 15.81 -12.28 7.19
N ASP A 210 14.85 -11.48 7.67
CA ASP A 210 13.56 -12.00 8.10
C ASP A 210 12.63 -12.17 6.88
N GLU A 211 11.51 -12.88 7.07
CA GLU A 211 10.56 -13.18 6.00
C GLU A 211 10.06 -11.90 5.31
N VAL A 212 9.92 -10.81 6.07
CA VAL A 212 9.53 -9.49 5.55
C VAL A 212 10.60 -8.90 4.63
N ALA A 213 11.88 -9.05 4.98
CA ALA A 213 12.99 -8.64 4.12
C ALA A 213 13.03 -9.47 2.83
N THR A 214 12.83 -10.79 2.91
CA THR A 214 12.78 -11.67 1.73
C THR A 214 11.66 -11.26 0.77
N VAL A 215 10.45 -11.01 1.28
CA VAL A 215 9.32 -10.53 0.45
C VAL A 215 9.62 -9.16 -0.17
N SER A 216 10.24 -8.26 0.59
CA SER A 216 10.61 -6.92 0.09
C SER A 216 11.64 -7.01 -1.03
N GLY A 217 12.67 -7.86 -0.89
CA GLY A 217 13.67 -8.10 -1.93
C GLY A 217 13.09 -8.75 -3.19
N ALA A 218 12.17 -9.70 -3.03
CA ALA A 218 11.45 -10.31 -4.15
C ALA A 218 10.61 -9.29 -4.93
N LEU A 219 9.91 -8.39 -4.22
CA LEU A 219 9.13 -7.31 -4.85
C LEU A 219 10.03 -6.33 -5.60
N ASP A 220 11.15 -5.90 -5.01
CA ASP A 220 12.12 -5.01 -5.66
C ASP A 220 12.73 -5.66 -6.92
N THR A 221 12.99 -6.97 -6.88
CA THR A 221 13.52 -7.76 -8.01
C THR A 221 12.48 -7.90 -9.13
N MET A 222 11.20 -8.14 -8.76
CA MET A 222 10.09 -8.19 -9.71
C MET A 222 9.91 -6.84 -10.41
N ALA A 223 9.96 -5.73 -9.68
CA ALA A 223 9.85 -4.39 -10.24
C ALA A 223 10.98 -4.11 -11.25
N ALA A 224 12.23 -4.42 -10.88
CA ALA A 224 13.38 -4.27 -11.77
C ALA A 224 13.25 -5.13 -13.03
N THR A 225 12.87 -6.40 -12.89
CA THR A 225 12.69 -7.32 -14.03
C THR A 225 11.59 -6.83 -14.98
N LEU A 226 10.49 -6.30 -14.44
CA LEU A 226 9.40 -5.76 -15.25
C LEU A 226 9.84 -4.51 -16.01
N GLN A 227 10.54 -3.59 -15.34
CA GLN A 227 11.12 -2.39 -15.94
C GLN A 227 12.10 -2.74 -17.06
N ASP A 228 13.00 -3.69 -16.84
CA ASP A 228 13.97 -4.15 -17.84
C ASP A 228 13.28 -4.78 -19.06
N LYS A 229 12.22 -5.57 -18.84
CA LYS A 229 11.43 -6.15 -19.94
C LYS A 229 10.78 -5.07 -20.80
N LEU A 230 10.14 -4.07 -20.19
CA LEU A 230 9.51 -2.98 -20.93
C LEU A 230 10.54 -2.16 -21.72
N LEU A 231 11.68 -1.82 -21.10
CA LEU A 231 12.75 -1.11 -21.81
C LEU A 231 13.34 -1.95 -22.95
N SER A 232 13.43 -3.27 -22.78
CA SER A 232 13.87 -4.19 -23.84
C SER A 232 12.86 -4.24 -25.00
N GLU A 233 11.56 -4.29 -24.73
CA GLU A 233 10.52 -4.25 -25.77
C GLU A 233 10.52 -2.93 -26.55
N GLN A 234 10.73 -1.81 -25.84
CA GLN A 234 10.86 -0.48 -26.46
C GLN A 234 12.09 -0.41 -27.38
N ARG A 235 13.26 -0.89 -26.92
CA ARG A 235 14.50 -0.93 -27.72
C ARG A 235 14.35 -1.85 -28.93
N PHE A 236 13.80 -3.05 -28.75
CA PHE A 236 13.54 -3.98 -29.84
C PHE A 236 12.65 -3.35 -30.93
N THR A 237 11.59 -2.65 -30.53
CA THR A 237 10.70 -1.95 -31.48
C THR A 237 11.44 -0.86 -32.24
N ALA A 238 12.31 -0.10 -31.55
CA ALA A 238 13.16 0.91 -32.17
C ALA A 238 14.10 0.31 -33.21
N ASP A 239 14.81 -0.76 -32.84
CA ASP A 239 15.82 -1.40 -33.66
C ASP A 239 15.20 -2.00 -34.92
N VAL A 240 14.09 -2.75 -34.77
CA VAL A 240 13.35 -3.32 -35.91
C VAL A 240 12.91 -2.22 -36.87
N ALA A 241 12.41 -1.09 -36.36
CA ALA A 241 11.94 -0.02 -37.23
C ALA A 241 13.10 0.71 -37.94
N HIS A 242 14.28 0.84 -37.32
CA HIS A 242 15.47 1.34 -38.01
C HIS A 242 15.97 0.38 -39.08
N GLU A 243 16.06 -0.91 -38.78
CA GLU A 243 16.49 -1.95 -39.73
C GLU A 243 15.55 -2.07 -40.93
N LEU A 244 14.24 -1.82 -40.76
CA LEU A 244 13.27 -1.80 -41.86
C LEU A 244 13.36 -0.54 -42.73
N ARG A 245 13.81 0.59 -42.19
CA ARG A 245 13.87 1.86 -42.93
C ARG A 245 14.85 1.80 -44.11
N THR A 246 16.00 1.16 -43.92
CA THR A 246 17.05 1.03 -44.94
C THR A 246 16.57 0.27 -46.19
N PRO A 247 16.05 -0.97 -46.10
CA PRO A 247 15.54 -1.70 -47.26
C PRO A 247 14.30 -1.02 -47.88
N LEU A 248 13.45 -0.38 -47.07
CA LEU A 248 12.31 0.39 -47.59
C LEU A 248 12.72 1.63 -48.41
N THR A 249 13.84 2.25 -48.05
CA THR A 249 14.40 3.37 -48.84
C THR A 249 14.86 2.87 -50.21
N GLY A 250 15.54 1.73 -50.25
CA GLY A 250 15.94 1.08 -51.52
C GLY A 250 14.73 0.67 -52.36
N LEU A 251 13.72 0.04 -51.75
CA LEU A 251 12.47 -0.32 -52.44
C LEU A 251 11.71 0.91 -52.96
N SER A 252 11.74 2.03 -52.23
CA SER A 252 11.13 3.30 -52.69
C SER A 252 11.83 3.81 -53.94
N ALA A 253 13.16 3.86 -53.93
CA ALA A 253 13.94 4.27 -55.09
C ALA A 253 13.70 3.35 -56.30
N ALA A 254 13.68 2.03 -56.08
CA ALA A 254 13.40 1.06 -57.14
C ALA A 254 11.97 1.20 -57.70
N ALA A 255 10.97 1.47 -56.84
CA ALA A 255 9.59 1.67 -57.26
C ALA A 255 9.41 2.93 -58.13
N GLU A 256 10.20 3.98 -57.90
CA GLU A 256 10.18 5.19 -58.75
C GLU A 256 10.76 4.94 -60.15
N LEU A 257 11.63 3.94 -60.32
CA LEU A 257 12.18 3.55 -61.62
C LEU A 257 11.22 2.67 -62.45
N LEU A 258 10.12 2.19 -61.87
CA LEU A 258 9.13 1.39 -62.60
C LEU A 258 8.46 2.22 -63.71
N PRO A 259 8.23 1.64 -64.91
CA PRO A 259 7.55 2.33 -65.98
C PRO A 259 6.13 2.73 -65.55
N PRO A 260 5.63 3.91 -65.99
CA PRO A 260 4.32 4.38 -65.60
C PRO A 260 3.23 3.41 -66.04
N GLY A 261 2.33 3.08 -65.12
CA GLY A 261 1.25 2.13 -65.34
C GLY A 261 0.59 1.73 -64.03
N ARG A 262 -0.61 1.17 -64.12
CA ARG A 262 -1.41 0.79 -62.95
C ARG A 262 -0.65 -0.12 -61.95
N PRO A 263 0.14 -1.11 -62.38
CA PRO A 263 0.95 -1.92 -61.45
C PRO A 263 2.02 -1.11 -60.72
N ALA A 264 2.68 -0.16 -61.39
CA ALA A 264 3.71 0.68 -60.79
C ALA A 264 3.12 1.61 -59.72
N GLU A 265 1.95 2.21 -60.00
CA GLU A 265 1.20 3.01 -59.00
C GLU A 265 0.87 2.17 -57.75
N LEU A 266 0.36 0.95 -57.94
CA LEU A 266 0.02 0.06 -56.82
C LEU A 266 1.24 -0.29 -55.97
N VAL A 267 2.40 -0.55 -56.59
CA VAL A 267 3.66 -0.82 -55.90
C VAL A 267 4.14 0.43 -55.16
N ARG A 268 4.17 1.61 -55.81
CA ARG A 268 4.57 2.88 -55.19
C ARG A 268 3.68 3.22 -54.00
N ASP A 269 2.36 3.03 -54.12
CA ASP A 269 1.42 3.23 -53.02
C ASP A 269 1.66 2.24 -51.87
N ARG A 270 2.00 0.98 -52.17
CA ARG A 270 2.30 -0.01 -51.14
C ARG A 270 3.60 0.30 -50.41
N VAL A 271 4.64 0.69 -51.12
CA VAL A 271 5.93 1.09 -50.53
C VAL A 271 5.78 2.37 -49.70
N ARG A 272 5.05 3.39 -50.19
CA ARG A 272 4.72 4.60 -49.41
C ARG A 272 4.00 4.27 -48.11
N ARG A 273 3.02 3.35 -48.14
CA ARG A 273 2.33 2.87 -46.94
C ARG A 273 3.27 2.15 -45.96
N MET A 274 4.16 1.29 -46.45
CA MET A 274 5.13 0.61 -45.60
C MET A 274 6.12 1.59 -44.96
N ARG A 275 6.56 2.61 -45.71
CA ARG A 275 7.43 3.67 -45.17
C ARG A 275 6.74 4.45 -44.05
N ALA A 276 5.52 4.90 -44.30
CA ALA A 276 4.71 5.61 -43.30
C ALA A 276 4.51 4.77 -42.03
N LEU A 277 4.29 3.47 -42.16
CA LEU A 277 4.18 2.56 -41.01
C LEU A 277 5.45 2.46 -40.19
N THR A 278 6.60 2.35 -40.85
CA THR A 278 7.89 2.27 -40.17
C THR A 278 8.21 3.59 -39.47
N GLU A 279 7.86 4.73 -40.09
CA GLU A 279 7.97 6.05 -39.49
C GLU A 279 7.06 6.19 -38.25
N ASP A 280 5.80 5.76 -38.35
CA ASP A 280 4.83 5.73 -37.25
C ASP A 280 5.33 4.86 -36.08
N LEU A 281 5.95 3.71 -36.39
CA LEU A 281 6.50 2.80 -35.38
C LEU A 281 7.70 3.41 -34.65
N LEU A 282 8.59 4.09 -35.38
CA LEU A 282 9.71 4.84 -34.81
C LEU A 282 9.22 5.97 -33.91
N GLU A 283 8.15 6.65 -34.31
CA GLU A 283 7.56 7.74 -33.54
C GLU A 283 7.01 7.21 -32.20
N ILE A 284 6.23 6.13 -32.21
CA ILE A 284 5.72 5.49 -30.99
C ILE A 284 6.87 5.06 -30.08
N SER A 285 7.93 4.48 -30.64
CA SER A 285 9.10 4.07 -29.85
C SER A 285 9.81 5.26 -29.18
N ARG A 286 9.88 6.41 -29.85
CA ARG A 286 10.46 7.63 -29.27
C ARG A 286 9.60 8.23 -28.16
N LEU A 287 8.27 8.21 -28.36
CA LEU A 287 7.29 8.64 -27.37
C LEU A 287 7.40 7.78 -26.10
N ASP A 288 7.48 6.45 -26.25
CA ASP A 288 7.61 5.51 -25.13
C ASP A 288 8.90 5.68 -24.32
N ALA A 289 10.00 5.99 -25.00
CA ALA A 289 11.29 6.15 -24.37
C ALA A 289 11.41 7.48 -23.58
N GLY A 290 10.44 8.38 -23.71
CA GLY A 290 10.47 9.71 -23.07
C GLY A 290 11.64 10.58 -23.54
N ARG A 291 12.22 10.29 -24.71
CA ARG A 291 13.44 10.95 -25.24
C ARG A 291 13.15 12.16 -26.13
N GLU A 292 11.92 12.67 -26.11
CA GLU A 292 11.54 13.77 -26.99
C GLU A 292 11.68 15.13 -26.30
N THR A 293 12.49 16.00 -26.90
CA THR A 293 12.50 17.42 -26.57
C THR A 293 11.30 18.09 -27.24
N VAL A 294 10.62 18.95 -26.48
CA VAL A 294 9.51 19.78 -26.94
C VAL A 294 10.03 21.19 -27.10
N ASP A 295 9.82 21.76 -28.27
CA ASP A 295 10.13 23.16 -28.55
C ASP A 295 8.82 23.94 -28.43
N LEU A 296 8.53 24.40 -27.21
CA LEU A 296 7.32 25.13 -26.88
C LEU A 296 7.48 26.60 -27.27
N ASP A 297 6.58 27.09 -28.11
CA ASP A 297 6.48 28.50 -28.46
C ASP A 297 5.00 28.93 -28.48
N VAL A 298 4.76 30.24 -28.41
CA VAL A 298 3.41 30.81 -28.42
C VAL A 298 2.90 30.88 -29.85
N HIS A 299 1.80 30.20 -30.11
CA HIS A 299 1.19 30.15 -31.43
C HIS A 299 -0.31 30.44 -31.39
N ASP A 300 -0.80 31.13 -32.42
CA ASP A 300 -2.25 31.25 -32.66
C ASP A 300 -2.78 29.91 -33.19
N LEU A 301 -3.78 29.37 -32.49
CA LEU A 301 -4.33 28.04 -32.75
C LEU A 301 -5.12 27.97 -34.06
N ALA A 302 -5.85 29.03 -34.42
CA ALA A 302 -6.71 29.03 -35.60
C ALA A 302 -5.91 28.90 -36.92
N PRO A 303 -4.83 29.68 -37.15
CA PRO A 303 -3.96 29.51 -38.32
C PRO A 303 -3.29 28.14 -38.41
N LEU A 304 -2.97 27.52 -37.26
CA LEU A 304 -2.41 26.16 -37.23
C LEU A 304 -3.45 25.13 -37.66
N ALA A 305 -4.67 25.18 -37.11
CA ALA A 305 -5.78 24.30 -37.49
C ALA A 305 -6.13 24.46 -38.99
N GLU A 306 -6.20 25.71 -39.49
CA GLU A 306 -6.47 26.00 -40.90
C GLU A 306 -5.41 25.38 -41.82
N ARG A 307 -4.14 25.49 -41.46
CA ARG A 307 -3.05 24.88 -42.23
C ARG A 307 -3.23 23.36 -42.34
N VAL A 308 -3.55 22.68 -41.24
CA VAL A 308 -3.75 21.22 -41.24
C VAL A 308 -4.98 20.84 -42.06
N VAL A 309 -6.09 21.56 -41.91
CA VAL A 309 -7.32 21.34 -42.69
C VAL A 309 -7.06 21.48 -44.19
N ARG A 310 -6.32 22.51 -44.62
CA ARG A 310 -5.94 22.68 -46.03
C ARG A 310 -5.08 21.53 -46.55
N MET A 311 -4.11 21.05 -45.76
CA MET A 311 -3.28 19.90 -46.14
C MET A 311 -4.10 18.62 -46.26
N ALA A 312 -5.09 18.41 -45.38
CA ALA A 312 -5.97 17.26 -45.44
C ALA A 312 -6.98 17.31 -46.62
N GLY A 313 -7.48 18.50 -46.94
CA GLY A 313 -8.43 18.73 -48.04
C GLY A 313 -7.84 18.55 -49.45
N ALA A 314 -6.52 18.62 -49.61
CA ALA A 314 -5.83 18.47 -50.91
C ALA A 314 -6.06 17.08 -51.57
N GLY A 315 -6.58 16.10 -50.84
CA GLY A 315 -6.94 14.77 -51.34
C GLY A 315 -8.40 14.60 -51.79
N GLY A 316 -9.20 15.68 -51.87
CA GLY A 316 -10.60 15.63 -52.30
C GLY A 316 -11.59 15.20 -51.21
N SER A 317 -11.20 15.27 -49.93
CA SER A 317 -12.09 14.98 -48.79
C SER A 317 -12.64 16.28 -48.18
N GLU A 318 -13.96 16.36 -48.02
CA GLU A 318 -14.64 17.55 -47.51
C GLU A 318 -14.34 17.73 -46.01
N THR A 319 -13.60 18.80 -45.69
CA THR A 319 -13.22 19.15 -44.32
C THR A 319 -13.52 20.63 -44.10
N GLU A 320 -14.34 20.93 -43.10
CA GLU A 320 -14.76 22.28 -42.76
C GLU A 320 -14.05 22.74 -41.50
N LEU A 321 -13.62 24.01 -41.48
CA LEU A 321 -13.07 24.65 -40.28
C LEU A 321 -14.05 25.71 -39.77
N THR A 322 -14.41 25.62 -38.49
CA THR A 322 -15.18 26.66 -37.78
C THR A 322 -14.35 27.22 -36.64
N VAL A 323 -14.16 28.53 -36.60
CA VAL A 323 -13.49 29.22 -35.48
C VAL A 323 -14.54 29.97 -34.68
N VAL A 324 -14.83 29.48 -33.47
CA VAL A 324 -15.78 30.11 -32.54
C VAL A 324 -15.07 31.21 -31.75
N ARG A 325 -13.91 30.89 -31.18
CA ARG A 325 -13.04 31.80 -30.44
C ARG A 325 -11.59 31.46 -30.74
N GLY A 326 -10.79 32.44 -31.17
CA GLY A 326 -9.34 32.26 -31.29
C GLY A 326 -8.65 32.31 -29.93
N ALA A 327 -7.51 31.62 -29.80
CA ALA A 327 -6.63 31.71 -28.65
C ALA A 327 -5.17 31.48 -29.04
N CYS A 328 -4.27 32.08 -28.26
CA CYS A 328 -2.87 31.71 -28.26
C CYS A 328 -2.64 30.55 -27.28
N VAL A 329 -1.83 29.59 -27.69
CA VAL A 329 -1.44 28.44 -26.88
C VAL A 329 0.07 28.29 -26.89
N GLU A 330 0.64 27.80 -25.80
CA GLU A 330 2.05 27.43 -25.73
C GLU A 330 2.18 25.97 -26.18
N THR A 331 2.78 25.72 -27.35
CA THR A 331 2.79 24.39 -27.96
C THR A 331 3.95 24.21 -28.94
N ASP A 332 4.30 22.96 -29.24
CA ASP A 332 5.17 22.63 -30.37
C ASP A 332 4.29 22.46 -31.62
N LYS A 333 4.44 23.40 -32.56
CA LYS A 333 3.69 23.44 -33.80
C LYS A 333 3.72 22.13 -34.59
N ARG A 334 4.90 21.51 -34.73
CA ARG A 334 5.05 20.30 -35.54
C ARG A 334 4.29 19.13 -34.92
N ARG A 335 4.31 19.03 -33.58
CA ARG A 335 3.58 18.00 -32.84
C ARG A 335 2.07 18.23 -32.90
N LEU A 336 1.62 19.47 -32.72
CA LEU A 336 0.20 19.80 -32.83
C LEU A 336 -0.34 19.49 -34.24
N GLU A 337 0.38 19.89 -35.29
CA GLU A 337 0.03 19.55 -36.68
C GLU A 337 -0.08 18.03 -36.88
N ARG A 338 0.80 17.24 -36.24
CA ARG A 338 0.77 15.77 -36.28
C ARG A 338 -0.44 15.19 -35.55
N VAL A 339 -0.80 15.70 -34.36
CA VAL A 339 -2.00 15.29 -33.63
C VAL A 339 -3.24 15.53 -34.49
N LEU A 340 -3.43 16.76 -34.96
CA LEU A 340 -4.60 17.13 -35.78
C LEU A 340 -4.64 16.35 -37.09
N GLY A 341 -3.51 16.16 -37.76
CA GLY A 341 -3.43 15.35 -38.97
C GLY A 341 -3.83 13.88 -38.76
N ASN A 342 -3.44 13.30 -37.62
CA ASN A 342 -3.85 11.94 -37.25
C ASN A 342 -5.34 11.83 -36.93
N LEU A 343 -5.91 12.82 -36.23
CA LEU A 343 -7.33 12.87 -35.92
C LEU A 343 -8.19 13.03 -37.18
N ILE A 344 -7.87 14.01 -38.03
CA ILE A 344 -8.57 14.26 -39.30
C ILE A 344 -8.41 13.06 -40.25
N GLY A 345 -7.20 12.52 -40.37
CA GLY A 345 -6.95 11.34 -41.18
C GLY A 345 -7.66 10.08 -40.67
N ASN A 346 -7.97 9.99 -39.37
CA ASN A 346 -8.83 8.94 -38.82
C ASN A 346 -10.29 9.16 -39.20
N ALA A 347 -10.79 10.38 -39.03
CA ALA A 347 -12.14 10.78 -39.40
C ALA A 347 -12.44 10.52 -40.89
N HIS A 348 -11.51 10.82 -41.80
CA HIS A 348 -11.68 10.51 -43.23
C HIS A 348 -11.68 9.01 -43.56
N ARG A 349 -10.97 8.19 -42.78
CA ARG A 349 -10.84 6.75 -43.05
C ARG A 349 -11.96 5.91 -42.47
N HIS A 350 -12.47 6.31 -41.31
CA HIS A 350 -13.40 5.52 -40.51
C HIS A 350 -14.74 6.21 -40.25
N GLY A 351 -14.79 7.54 -40.37
CA GLY A 351 -16.00 8.33 -40.24
C GLY A 351 -16.76 8.50 -41.55
N ALA A 352 -17.78 9.36 -41.52
CA ALA A 352 -18.47 9.86 -42.70
C ALA A 352 -18.24 11.37 -42.85
N GLN A 353 -18.24 11.83 -44.10
CA GLN A 353 -18.12 13.25 -44.45
C GLN A 353 -19.43 14.02 -44.18
N PRO A 354 -19.37 15.34 -43.95
CA PRO A 354 -18.17 16.16 -43.86
C PRO A 354 -17.46 15.98 -42.51
N VAL A 355 -16.13 16.18 -42.49
CA VAL A 355 -15.35 16.25 -41.24
C VAL A 355 -15.30 17.70 -40.78
N VAL A 356 -15.73 17.97 -39.55
CA VAL A 356 -15.80 19.32 -38.99
C VAL A 356 -14.71 19.50 -37.95
N VAL A 357 -13.84 20.47 -38.17
CA VAL A 357 -12.84 20.91 -37.20
C VAL A 357 -13.32 22.21 -36.58
N SER A 358 -13.46 22.25 -35.26
CA SER A 358 -13.86 23.47 -34.54
C SER A 358 -12.78 23.93 -33.57
N VAL A 359 -12.46 25.22 -33.59
CA VAL A 359 -11.56 25.87 -32.62
C VAL A 359 -12.39 26.77 -31.71
N ASP A 360 -12.36 26.50 -30.41
CA ASP A 360 -12.98 27.32 -29.37
C ASP A 360 -11.99 27.54 -28.24
N GLY A 361 -11.30 28.68 -28.29
CA GLY A 361 -10.25 28.99 -27.33
C GLY A 361 -9.06 28.04 -27.46
N PRO A 362 -8.57 27.45 -26.36
CA PRO A 362 -7.49 26.47 -26.39
C PRO A 362 -7.95 25.05 -26.80
N VAL A 363 -9.23 24.88 -27.17
CA VAL A 363 -9.81 23.58 -27.49
C VAL A 363 -9.98 23.43 -29.01
N VAL A 364 -9.47 22.32 -29.56
CA VAL A 364 -9.74 21.88 -30.94
C VAL A 364 -10.55 20.60 -30.91
N SER A 365 -11.69 20.59 -31.59
CA SER A 365 -12.48 19.36 -31.77
C SER A 365 -12.48 18.92 -33.22
N VAL A 366 -12.37 17.61 -33.45
CA VAL A 366 -12.50 16.96 -34.76
C VAL A 366 -13.69 16.03 -34.70
N ARG A 367 -14.72 16.33 -35.49
CA ARG A 367 -15.98 15.57 -35.55
C ARG A 367 -16.16 14.94 -36.92
N ASP A 368 -16.60 13.69 -36.95
CA ASP A 368 -17.17 13.05 -38.14
C ASP A 368 -18.65 12.70 -37.92
N HIS A 369 -19.28 12.17 -38.97
CA HIS A 369 -20.69 11.77 -38.98
C HIS A 369 -20.86 10.25 -39.18
N GLY A 370 -19.84 9.47 -38.81
CA GLY A 370 -19.81 8.02 -38.98
C GLY A 370 -20.53 7.24 -37.87
N ALA A 371 -20.08 6.00 -37.65
CA ALA A 371 -20.66 5.11 -36.64
C ALA A 371 -20.23 5.42 -35.18
N GLY A 372 -19.34 6.40 -34.97
CA GLY A 372 -18.75 6.69 -33.67
C GLY A 372 -17.51 5.87 -33.36
N TYR A 373 -17.01 5.99 -32.14
CA TYR A 373 -15.85 5.20 -31.70
C TYR A 373 -16.29 3.83 -31.17
N PRO A 374 -15.50 2.78 -31.41
CA PRO A 374 -15.75 1.48 -30.78
C PRO A 374 -15.71 1.58 -29.26
N ARG A 375 -16.61 0.87 -28.57
CA ARG A 375 -16.74 0.91 -27.11
C ARG A 375 -15.42 0.69 -26.34
N TYR A 376 -14.55 -0.19 -26.82
CA TYR A 376 -13.26 -0.44 -26.17
C TYR A 376 -12.35 0.79 -26.19
N LEU A 377 -12.42 1.62 -27.24
CA LEU A 377 -11.61 2.83 -27.38
C LEU A 377 -12.07 3.90 -26.39
N LEU A 378 -13.38 4.01 -26.17
CA LEU A 378 -13.96 4.91 -25.16
C LEU A 378 -13.61 4.47 -23.73
N GLU A 379 -13.59 3.16 -23.46
CA GLU A 379 -13.32 2.63 -22.11
C GLU A 379 -11.82 2.54 -21.77
N HIS A 380 -10.96 2.22 -22.74
CA HIS A 380 -9.54 1.89 -22.50
C HIS A 380 -8.56 2.72 -23.34
N GLY A 381 -9.04 3.62 -24.18
CA GLY A 381 -8.21 4.38 -25.12
C GLY A 381 -7.74 3.57 -26.34
N PRO A 382 -7.05 4.22 -27.29
CA PRO A 382 -6.48 3.58 -28.47
C PRO A 382 -5.33 2.61 -28.12
N GLN A 383 -5.24 1.50 -28.85
CA GLN A 383 -4.24 0.45 -28.66
C GLN A 383 -3.47 0.17 -29.96
N ARG A 384 -2.17 -0.13 -29.84
CA ARG A 384 -1.27 -0.40 -30.98
C ARG A 384 -1.74 -1.60 -31.78
N PHE A 385 -1.65 -1.51 -33.10
CA PHE A 385 -1.96 -2.59 -34.06
C PHE A 385 -3.37 -3.16 -33.96
N ARG A 386 -4.27 -2.52 -33.21
CA ARG A 386 -5.67 -2.90 -33.13
C ARG A 386 -6.45 -2.08 -34.16
N THR A 387 -6.90 -2.77 -35.20
CA THR A 387 -7.85 -2.25 -36.19
C THR A 387 -9.05 -3.18 -36.19
N GLU A 388 -10.25 -2.64 -36.37
CA GLU A 388 -11.41 -3.48 -36.67
C GLU A 388 -11.15 -4.26 -37.97
N SER A 389 -11.46 -5.56 -37.93
CA SER A 389 -11.12 -6.53 -38.98
C SER A 389 -11.54 -6.05 -40.37
N GLY A 390 -10.57 -5.68 -41.21
CA GLY A 390 -10.79 -5.31 -42.61
C GLY A 390 -10.48 -3.85 -42.99
N GLY A 391 -10.19 -2.97 -42.04
CA GLY A 391 -9.88 -1.55 -42.31
C GLY A 391 -8.48 -1.31 -42.92
N ARG A 392 -8.37 -0.32 -43.83
CA ARG A 392 -7.10 0.13 -44.48
C ARG A 392 -6.16 0.91 -43.54
N GLY A 393 -6.18 0.63 -42.23
CA GLY A 393 -5.41 1.34 -41.20
C GLY A 393 -4.72 0.39 -40.23
N HIS A 394 -3.63 0.84 -39.62
CA HIS A 394 -2.76 0.01 -38.78
C HIS A 394 -2.93 0.25 -37.27
N GLY A 395 -3.94 1.01 -36.87
CA GLY A 395 -4.22 1.33 -35.46
C GLY A 395 -3.21 2.27 -34.77
N LEU A 396 -2.21 2.77 -35.49
CA LEU A 396 -1.12 3.58 -34.90
C LEU A 396 -1.46 5.06 -34.77
N GLY A 397 -2.26 5.63 -35.68
CA GLY A 397 -2.49 7.08 -35.75
C GLY A 397 -3.09 7.70 -34.48
N LEU A 398 -4.12 7.09 -33.90
CA LEU A 398 -4.71 7.59 -32.65
C LEU A 398 -3.77 7.35 -31.45
N THR A 399 -2.98 6.28 -31.46
CA THR A 399 -1.96 6.04 -30.42
C THR A 399 -0.89 7.12 -30.45
N ILE A 400 -0.44 7.53 -31.64
CA ILE A 400 0.50 8.64 -31.84
C ILE A 400 -0.13 9.95 -31.37
N ALA A 401 -1.40 10.21 -31.73
CA ALA A 401 -2.10 11.43 -31.30
C ALA A 401 -2.16 11.54 -29.77
N VAL A 402 -2.49 10.45 -29.06
CA VAL A 402 -2.50 10.42 -27.59
C VAL A 402 -1.10 10.64 -27.02
N GLY A 403 -0.08 9.95 -27.54
CA GLY A 403 1.29 10.11 -27.06
C GLY A 403 1.84 11.53 -27.27
N GLN A 404 1.59 12.13 -28.43
CA GLN A 404 1.98 13.50 -28.74
C GLN A 404 1.22 14.53 -27.88
N ALA A 405 -0.08 14.33 -27.65
CA ALA A 405 -0.86 15.19 -26.75
C ALA A 405 -0.30 15.16 -25.32
N ALA A 406 0.04 13.98 -24.80
CA ALA A 406 0.65 13.83 -23.48
C ALA A 406 2.02 14.55 -23.39
N VAL A 407 2.85 14.47 -24.42
CA VAL A 407 4.13 15.20 -24.50
C VAL A 407 3.93 16.72 -24.52
N LEU A 408 2.86 17.21 -25.16
CA LEU A 408 2.48 18.62 -25.18
C LEU A 408 1.82 19.10 -23.87
N GLY A 409 1.52 18.21 -22.92
CA GLY A 409 0.69 18.53 -21.76
C GLY A 409 -0.77 18.84 -22.11
N ALA A 410 -1.22 18.41 -23.30
CA ALA A 410 -2.58 18.55 -23.77
C ALA A 410 -3.43 17.33 -23.40
N GLU A 411 -4.71 17.57 -23.13
CA GLU A 411 -5.69 16.52 -22.85
C GLU A 411 -6.43 16.15 -24.13
N LEU A 412 -6.45 14.85 -24.47
CA LEU A 412 -7.13 14.33 -25.65
C LEU A 412 -8.22 13.34 -25.24
N GLU A 413 -9.47 13.72 -25.48
CA GLU A 413 -10.65 12.93 -25.16
C GLU A 413 -11.32 12.41 -26.43
N PHE A 414 -11.92 11.22 -26.33
CA PHE A 414 -12.73 10.60 -27.37
C PHE A 414 -14.14 10.39 -26.85
N ALA A 415 -15.13 10.82 -27.62
CA ALA A 415 -16.55 10.66 -27.31
C ALA A 415 -17.34 10.38 -28.59
N ASP A 416 -18.56 9.89 -28.42
CA ASP A 416 -19.53 9.89 -29.51
C ASP A 416 -20.21 11.27 -29.56
N ALA A 417 -20.40 11.79 -30.77
CA ALA A 417 -21.10 13.05 -30.96
C ALA A 417 -22.60 12.89 -30.65
N PRO A 418 -23.28 13.91 -30.10
CA PRO A 418 -24.68 13.83 -29.69
C PRO A 418 -25.65 13.41 -30.81
N ASP A 419 -25.36 13.79 -32.05
CA ASP A 419 -26.18 13.47 -33.22
C ASP A 419 -25.63 12.27 -34.02
N GLY A 420 -24.72 11.50 -33.43
CA GLY A 420 -23.98 10.41 -34.08
C GLY A 420 -22.65 10.85 -34.71
N GLY A 421 -21.73 9.90 -34.85
CA GLY A 421 -20.36 10.12 -35.28
C GLY A 421 -19.35 10.16 -34.15
N ALA A 422 -18.06 10.21 -34.49
CA ALA A 422 -16.98 10.29 -33.53
C ALA A 422 -16.56 11.75 -33.29
N LEU A 423 -16.23 12.07 -32.04
CA LEU A 423 -15.75 13.37 -31.59
C LEU A 423 -14.44 13.20 -30.81
N ALA A 424 -13.34 13.72 -31.36
CA ALA A 424 -12.08 13.88 -30.63
C ALA A 424 -11.94 15.32 -30.17
N ARG A 425 -11.66 15.55 -28.89
CA ARG A 425 -11.45 16.86 -28.29
C ARG A 425 -10.04 16.98 -27.73
N LEU A 426 -9.26 17.91 -28.27
CA LEU A 426 -7.92 18.24 -27.81
C LEU A 426 -7.97 19.57 -27.05
N THR A 427 -7.64 19.54 -25.77
CA THR A 427 -7.54 20.73 -24.91
C THR A 427 -6.08 21.04 -24.66
N LEU A 428 -5.62 22.19 -25.15
CA LEU A 428 -4.23 22.65 -24.98
C LEU A 428 -4.10 23.51 -23.70
N PRO A 429 -2.90 23.61 -23.10
CA PRO A 429 -2.64 24.61 -22.08
C PRO A 429 -2.86 26.03 -22.63
N GLU A 430 -3.82 26.76 -22.07
CA GLU A 430 -4.08 28.14 -22.49
C GLU A 430 -2.89 29.02 -22.10
N TYR A 431 -2.36 29.78 -23.07
CA TYR A 431 -1.35 30.80 -22.76
C TYR A 431 -2.06 31.96 -22.06
N ALA A 432 -1.86 32.09 -20.75
CA ALA A 432 -2.26 33.28 -20.01
C ALA A 432 -1.09 34.27 -20.05
N PRO A 433 -1.18 35.40 -20.78
CA PRO A 433 -0.19 36.45 -20.64
C PRO A 433 -0.20 36.90 -19.19
N LEU A 434 0.97 36.89 -18.53
CA LEU A 434 1.14 37.50 -17.21
C LEU A 434 0.59 38.94 -17.27
N ALA A 435 -0.60 39.15 -16.70
CA ALA A 435 -1.21 40.46 -16.63
C ALA A 435 -0.31 41.36 -15.75
N GLY A 436 0.39 42.31 -16.38
CA GLY A 436 1.09 43.37 -15.67
C GLY A 436 2.51 43.69 -16.15
N ARG A 437 2.67 44.09 -17.42
CA ARG A 437 3.66 45.13 -17.73
C ARG A 437 2.98 46.15 -18.64
N PRO A 438 2.77 47.40 -18.18
CA PRO A 438 2.15 48.42 -19.02
C PRO A 438 3.06 48.68 -20.22
N ASP A 439 2.42 48.92 -21.37
CA ASP A 439 3.04 49.30 -22.63
C ASP A 439 4.19 50.28 -22.43
N GLY A 440 5.37 49.87 -22.88
CA GLY A 440 6.57 50.69 -22.98
C GLY A 440 7.04 50.74 -24.42
N THR A 441 6.36 51.57 -25.22
CA THR A 441 6.86 52.19 -26.45
C THR A 441 7.06 51.28 -27.66
N ALA A 442 6.13 51.39 -28.60
CA ALA A 442 6.36 51.05 -30.01
C ALA A 442 7.58 51.82 -30.56
N PRO A 443 8.58 51.17 -31.19
CA PRO A 443 9.53 51.90 -32.00
C PRO A 443 8.85 52.28 -33.32
N ALA A 444 8.68 53.58 -33.50
CA ALA A 444 8.15 54.19 -34.72
C ALA A 444 8.87 53.70 -35.98
N SER A 445 8.08 53.51 -37.04
CA SER A 445 8.59 53.21 -38.37
C SER A 445 9.20 54.45 -39.05
N GLY A 446 10.44 54.31 -39.51
CA GLY A 446 10.99 54.92 -40.74
C GLY A 446 11.98 56.09 -40.57
N PRO A 447 12.76 56.47 -41.60
CA PRO A 447 13.26 55.70 -42.76
C PRO A 447 14.79 55.90 -43.03
N GLY A 448 15.39 55.05 -43.88
CA GLY A 448 16.52 55.43 -44.74
C GLY A 448 17.95 55.04 -44.30
N THR A 449 18.55 54.10 -45.02
CA THR A 449 20.02 53.99 -45.22
C THR A 449 20.52 55.25 -45.97
N PRO A 450 21.73 55.77 -45.70
CA PRO A 450 22.89 55.34 -46.51
C PRO A 450 24.28 55.36 -45.82
N THR A 451 25.11 54.37 -46.20
CA THR A 451 26.55 54.45 -46.55
C THR A 451 27.65 54.82 -45.52
N ALA A 452 28.71 54.02 -45.54
CA ALA A 452 29.99 54.14 -44.82
C ALA A 452 30.81 55.41 -45.15
N PRO A 453 31.90 55.67 -44.42
CA PRO A 453 33.21 55.38 -45.01
C PRO A 453 34.27 54.76 -44.06
N ALA A 454 35.29 54.21 -44.70
CA ALA A 454 36.51 53.61 -44.14
C ALA A 454 37.48 54.63 -43.52
N THR A 455 38.34 54.18 -42.60
CA THR A 455 39.77 54.54 -42.33
C THR A 455 40.20 53.62 -41.17
N GLY A 456 41.19 52.73 -41.24
CA GLY A 456 42.60 52.96 -41.55
C GLY A 456 43.37 53.20 -40.24
N GLY A 457 44.14 52.23 -39.75
CA GLY A 457 44.87 52.38 -38.48
C GLY A 457 45.65 51.14 -38.06
N ASP A 458 46.80 50.96 -38.71
CA ASP A 458 47.91 50.06 -38.40
C ASP A 458 48.50 50.32 -37.00
N GLN A 459 48.84 49.25 -36.26
CA GLN A 459 50.04 49.20 -35.43
C GLN A 459 50.32 47.79 -34.90
N SER A 460 51.26 47.14 -35.59
CA SER A 460 52.24 46.18 -35.09
C SER A 460 52.81 46.54 -33.71
N THR A 461 53.00 45.58 -32.79
CA THR A 461 54.16 45.50 -31.86
C THR A 461 54.19 44.14 -31.13
N ASP A 462 55.27 43.43 -31.38
CA ASP A 462 56.03 42.46 -30.56
C ASP A 462 55.36 41.38 -29.68
N MET A 463 55.67 40.15 -30.08
CA MET A 463 56.00 39.02 -29.20
C MET A 463 57.35 39.29 -28.47
N PRO A 464 57.60 38.65 -27.32
CA PRO A 464 58.52 37.52 -27.43
C PRO A 464 58.12 36.28 -26.62
N HIS A 465 58.61 35.16 -27.14
CA HIS A 465 58.65 33.82 -26.60
C HIS A 465 59.03 33.72 -25.11
N THR A 466 58.42 32.76 -24.41
CA THR A 466 59.19 31.91 -23.49
C THR A 466 58.65 30.48 -23.53
N MET A 467 59.54 29.57 -23.91
CA MET A 467 59.38 28.12 -23.94
C MET A 467 59.62 27.52 -22.55
N SER A 468 59.14 26.28 -22.40
CA SER A 468 59.71 25.17 -21.60
C SER A 468 59.01 24.82 -20.25
N PRO A 469 59.12 23.56 -19.75
CA PRO A 469 58.55 22.34 -20.35
C PRO A 469 57.93 21.35 -19.32
N ASP A 470 57.36 20.27 -19.85
CA ASP A 470 57.40 18.88 -19.32
C ASP A 470 56.59 18.49 -18.06
N ARG A 471 55.61 17.58 -18.20
CA ARG A 471 55.75 16.15 -17.81
C ARG A 471 54.48 15.32 -17.98
N ARG A 472 54.72 14.10 -18.46
CA ARG A 472 53.85 12.91 -18.48
C ARG A 472 53.21 12.60 -17.11
N THR A 473 51.96 12.15 -17.15
CA THR A 473 51.53 10.75 -16.87
C THR A 473 50.14 10.53 -17.43
#